data_AF-A0A812A1W2-F1
#
_entry.id   AF-A0A812A1W2-F1
#
_cell.length_a   1.000
_cell.length_b   1.000
_cell.length_c   1.000
_cell.angle_alpha   90.00
_cell.angle_beta   90.00
_cell.angle_gamma   90.00
#
_symmetry.space_group_name_H-M   'P 1'
#
loop_
_entity.id
_entity.type
_entity.pdbx_description
1 polymer ?
#
loop_
_entity_poly.entity_id
_entity_poly.type
_entity_poly.pdbx_seq_one_letter_code
_entity_poly.pdbx_strand_id
1 'polypeptide(L)' 'MYIDSNIFIFAAIDKGGLGQNCREIIKLINEKKITCAASYLVVDEVIWILKKEYWKR' A
#
# COMPACT_ATOMS: atom_id res chain seq x y z
N MET A 1 -13.16 -4.22 -6.78
CA MET A 1 -11.97 -3.41 -7.16
C MET A 1 -10.72 -4.22 -6.85
N TYR A 2 -9.74 -4.24 -7.74
CA TYR A 2 -8.45 -4.88 -7.45
C TYR A 2 -7.48 -3.82 -6.93
N ILE A 3 -6.74 -4.11 -5.85
CA ILE A 3 -5.76 -3.20 -5.27
C ILE A 3 -4.35 -3.61 -5.64
N ASP A 4 -3.56 -2.64 -6.07
CA ASP A 4 -2.18 -2.81 -6.50
C ASP A 4 -1.20 -2.59 -5.34
N SER A 5 -0.01 -3.19 -5.44
CA SER A 5 1.07 -3.08 -4.45
C SER A 5 1.50 -1.64 -4.21
N ASN A 6 1.45 -0.80 -5.25
CA ASN A 6 1.82 0.61 -5.18
C ASN A 6 1.02 1.38 -4.13
N ILE A 7 -0.26 1.05 -3.92
CA ILE A 7 -1.07 1.72 -2.90
C ILE A 7 -0.46 1.52 -1.51
N PHE A 8 0.00 0.33 -1.19
CA PHE A 8 0.63 0.04 0.10
C PHE A 8 2.03 0.63 0.19
N ILE A 9 2.81 0.57 -0.89
CA ILE A 9 4.18 1.10 -0.95
C ILE A 9 4.19 2.61 -0.76
N PHE A 10 3.37 3.35 -1.52
CA PHE A 10 3.28 4.80 -1.39
C PHE A 10 2.69 5.21 -0.04
N ALA A 11 1.70 4.50 0.48
CA ALA A 11 1.18 4.77 1.82
C ALA A 11 2.26 4.67 2.91
N ALA A 12 3.21 3.74 2.76
CA ALA A 12 4.29 3.49 3.71
C ALA A 12 5.50 4.41 3.56
N ILE A 13 5.91 4.72 2.32
CA ILE A 13 7.18 5.43 2.05
C ILE A 13 6.97 6.92 1.81
N ASP A 14 5.90 7.30 1.11
CA ASP A 14 5.67 8.70 0.75
C ASP A 14 4.99 9.50 1.87
N LYS A 15 5.64 10.59 2.27
CA LYS A 15 5.12 11.55 3.25
C LYS A 15 4.31 12.68 2.58
N GLY A 16 4.34 12.77 1.25
CA GLY A 16 3.62 13.75 0.46
C GLY A 16 2.14 13.44 0.25
N GLY A 17 1.53 14.19 -0.67
CA GLY A 17 0.09 14.08 -0.98
C GLY A 17 -0.30 12.74 -1.59
N LEU A 18 0.59 12.09 -2.36
CA LEU A 18 0.32 10.79 -2.96
C LEU A 18 0.19 9.70 -1.88
N GLY A 19 1.13 9.66 -0.93
CA GLY A 19 1.07 8.75 0.21
C GLY A 19 -0.14 9.03 1.11
N GLN A 20 -0.54 10.29 1.25
CA GLN A 20 -1.74 10.64 2.01
C GLN A 20 -3.01 10.09 1.36
N ASN A 21 -3.17 10.26 0.04
CA ASN A 21 -4.29 9.70 -0.70
C ASN A 21 -4.33 8.17 -0.58
N CYS A 22 -3.17 7.51 -0.66
CA CYS A 22 -3.08 6.06 -0.51
C CYS A 22 -3.49 5.59 0.90
N ARG A 23 -3.08 6.31 1.96
CA ARG A 23 -3.51 6.04 3.35
C ARG A 23 -5.02 6.21 3.52
N GLU A 24 -5.64 7.17 2.84
CA GLU A 24 -7.10 7.35 2.88
C GLU A 24 -7.84 6.19 2.22
N ILE A 25 -7.35 5.68 1.09
CA ILE A 25 -7.91 4.48 0.45
C ILE A 25 -7.83 3.28 1.41
N ILE A 26 -6.66 3.05 2.02
CA ILE A 26 -6.47 1.95 3.00
C ILE A 26 -7.42 2.14 4.20
N LYS A 27 -7.61 3.37 4.67
CA LYS A 27 -8.57 3.67 5.74
C LYS A 27 -10.00 3.28 5.35
N LEU A 28 -10.44 3.59 4.13
CA LEU A 28 -11.77 3.20 3.64
C LEU A 28 -11.94 1.68 3.56
N ILE A 29 -10.88 0.95 3.20
CA ILE A 29 -10.86 -0.52 3.21
C ILE A 29 -11.00 -1.05 4.64
N ASN A 30 -10.21 -0.53 5.58
CA ASN A 30 -10.26 -0.94 6.99
C ASN A 30 -11.61 -0.63 7.65
N GLU A 31 -12.22 0.50 7.31
CA GLU A 31 -13.57 0.87 7.75
C GLU A 31 -14.67 0.08 7.04
N LYS A 32 -14.32 -0.86 6.15
CA LYS A 32 -15.23 -1.67 5.32
C LYS A 32 -16.18 -0.84 4.45
N LYS A 33 -15.83 0.42 4.17
CA LYS A 33 -16.58 1.31 3.28
C LYS A 33 -16.39 0.94 1.81
N ILE A 34 -15.24 0.35 1.49
CA ILE A 34 -14.95 -0.22 0.17
C ILE A 34 -14.40 -1.64 0.34
N THR A 35 -14.75 -2.53 -0.59
CA THR A 35 -14.24 -3.91 -0.63
C THR A 35 -13.29 -4.06 -1.82
N CYS A 36 -12.13 -4.64 -1.55
CA CYS A 36 -11.08 -4.84 -2.55
C CYS A 36 -10.54 -6.26 -2.47
N ALA A 37 -9.99 -6.73 -3.59
CA ALA A 37 -9.23 -7.97 -3.64
C ALA A 37 -7.77 -7.65 -4.03
N ALA A 38 -6.84 -8.42 -3.48
CA ALA A 38 -5.44 -8.43 -3.87
C ALA A 38 -5.02 -9.87 -4.12
N SER A 39 -4.08 -10.09 -5.04
CA SER A 39 -3.42 -11.39 -5.15
C SER A 39 -2.29 -11.51 -4.13
N TYR A 40 -1.82 -12.74 -3.89
CA TYR A 40 -0.66 -12.97 -3.06
C TYR A 40 0.62 -12.31 -3.60
N LEU A 41 0.72 -12.09 -4.92
CA LEU A 41 1.86 -11.41 -5.56
C LEU A 41 1.97 -9.95 -5.12
N VAL A 42 0.83 -9.30 -4.86
CA VAL A 42 0.79 -7.92 -4.33
C VAL A 42 1.49 -7.86 -2.97
N VAL A 43 1.26 -8.86 -2.11
CA VAL A 43 1.88 -8.93 -0.78
C VAL A 43 3.39 -9.16 -0.89
N ASP A 44 3.81 -10.07 -1.77
CA ASP A 44 5.23 -10.36 -2.01
C ASP A 44 6.00 -9.11 -2.47
N GLU A 45 5.45 -8.38 -3.44
CA GLU A 45 6.05 -7.16 -3.96
C GLU A 45 6.16 -6.06 -2.88
N VAL A 46 5.11 -5.86 -2.09
CA VAL A 46 5.11 -4.88 -0.98
C VAL A 46 6.22 -5.20 0.01
N ILE A 47 6.34 -6.46 0.43
CA ILE A 47 7.38 -6.89 1.37
C ILE A 47 8.78 -6.69 0.77
N TRP A 48 8.97 -7.08 -0.50
CA TRP A 48 10.25 -6.94 -1.18
C TRP A 48 10.70 -5.49 -1.29
N ILE A 49 9.81 -4.59 -1.72
CA ILE A 49 10.12 -3.16 -1.87
C ILE A 49 10.39 -2.51 -0.52
N LEU A 50 9.54 -2.74 0.48
CA LEU A 50 9.76 -2.17 1.82
C LEU A 50 11.08 -2.67 2.41
N LYS A 51 11.41 -3.97 2.29
CA LYS A 51 12.69 -4.48 2.74
C LYS A 51 13.87 -3.78 2.05
N LYS A 52 13.79 -3.59 0.73
CA LYS A 52 14.84 -2.91 -0.04
C LYS A 52 15.05 -1.45 0.39
N GLU A 53 13.97 -0.74 0.70
CA GLU A 53 14.01 0.69 1.06
C GLU A 53 14.41 0.92 2.52
N TYR A 54 13.97 0.06 3.45
CA TYR A 54 14.30 0.18 4.87
C TYR A 54 15.64 -0.46 5.26
N TRP A 55 16.12 -1.51 4.56
CA TRP A 55 17.43 -2.11 4.84
C TRP A 55 18.61 -1.24 4.39
N LYS A 56 18.36 -0.24 3.54
CA LYS A 56 19.39 0.72 3.09
C LYS A 56 19.52 1.95 4.00
N ARG A 57 18.70 2.08 5.05
CA ARG A 57 18.79 3.13 6.06
C ARG A 57 19.45 2.61 7.33
#